data_AF-A0A2P5VUA1-F1
#
_entry.id   AF-A0A2P5VUA1-F1
#
_cell.length_a   1.000
_cell.length_b   1.000
_cell.length_c   1.000
_cell.angle_alpha   90.00
_cell.angle_beta   90.00
_cell.angle_gamma   90.00
#
_symmetry.space_group_name_H-M   'P 1'
#
loop_
_entity.id
_entity.type
_entity.pdbx_description
1 polymer ?
#
loop_
_entity_poly.entity_id
_entity_poly.type
_entity_poly.pdbx_seq_one_letter_code
_entity_poly.pdbx_strand_id
1 'polypeptide(L)'
;MDSVKPGKTYLLRLINAALNDELFFSIANHSVTVVEADASYVKPFVTDTLVIAPGQTTNVLLKTKSPAPDAAFYMLARPYFTGMGTFDNTTVAGILEYENPKNPENAPLFKPSLPAINATNVVANFSNMFKSLATNKFPINVPQKVDKRFFFTIGLGTNPCPKNQTCQGPNGTKFAASMNNISFALPTTALLQSYFFSKNGVFTADFPDSPLHPFNYTGTPPNNTHVINGTTKVEVLPFNASVEVIMQDTSILGAESHPLHLHGYNFYVVGQGFGNFNPKNDPSKFNLVDPVERNTIGVPSGGWVAIRFQADNPGVWLMHCHFDVHLSWGLRMAWIVLDGKLPNQKLPPPPSDLPKC
;
A
#
# COMPACT_ATOMS: atom_id res chain seq x y z
N MET A 1 30.01 12.61 6.15
CA MET A 1 29.04 12.26 5.08
C MET A 1 29.70 11.21 4.24
N ASP A 2 29.05 10.06 4.05
CA ASP A 2 29.64 8.95 3.32
C ASP A 2 29.53 9.21 1.82
N SER A 3 30.67 9.40 1.16
CA SER A 3 30.78 9.54 -0.29
C SER A 3 30.84 8.19 -0.99
N VAL A 4 30.61 8.18 -2.29
CA VAL A 4 30.67 6.96 -3.10
C VAL A 4 31.98 6.83 -3.87
N LYS A 5 32.50 5.60 -3.92
CA LYS A 5 33.69 5.25 -4.70
C LYS A 5 33.32 5.10 -6.18
N PRO A 6 34.15 5.60 -7.12
CA PRO A 6 33.95 5.37 -8.55
C PRO A 6 33.93 3.88 -8.91
N GLY A 7 33.06 3.49 -9.84
CA GLY A 7 32.95 2.12 -10.36
C GLY A 7 32.46 1.05 -9.37
N LYS A 8 31.94 1.44 -8.21
CA LYS A 8 31.36 0.53 -7.21
C LYS A 8 29.85 0.43 -7.37
N THR A 9 29.27 -0.56 -6.68
CA THR A 9 27.83 -0.74 -6.61
C THR A 9 27.40 -0.65 -5.15
N TYR A 10 26.39 0.18 -4.90
CA TYR A 10 25.81 0.40 -3.58
C TYR A 10 24.37 -0.13 -3.57
N LEU A 11 23.99 -0.76 -2.47
CA LEU A 11 22.59 -1.14 -2.21
C LEU A 11 21.93 -0.01 -1.42
N LEU A 12 21.02 0.72 -2.07
CA LEU A 12 20.19 1.70 -1.38
C LEU A 12 18.91 1.00 -0.92
N ARG A 13 18.62 1.09 0.39
CA ARG A 13 17.43 0.52 1.02
C ARG A 13 16.43 1.64 1.26
N LEU A 14 15.51 1.82 0.30
CA LEU A 14 14.52 2.89 0.37
C LEU A 14 13.34 2.43 1.23
N ILE A 15 12.92 3.29 2.14
CA ILE A 15 11.78 3.09 3.04
C ILE A 15 10.96 4.37 2.97
N ASN A 16 9.68 4.27 2.60
CA ASN A 16 8.79 5.41 2.76
C ASN A 16 8.11 5.32 4.14
N ALA A 17 8.65 6.09 5.07
CA ALA A 17 8.11 6.28 6.42
C ALA A 17 7.32 7.60 6.55
N ALA A 18 6.95 8.23 5.42
CA ALA A 18 6.04 9.38 5.42
C ALA A 18 4.63 8.93 5.83
N LEU A 19 3.84 9.89 6.31
CA LEU A 19 2.50 9.59 6.84
C LEU A 19 1.40 9.60 5.77
N ASN A 20 1.51 10.44 4.73
CA ASN A 20 0.36 10.72 3.85
C ASN A 20 0.68 10.85 2.35
N ASP A 21 1.93 10.60 1.92
CA ASP A 21 2.33 10.82 0.54
C ASP A 21 3.10 9.62 -0.02
N GLU A 22 2.66 9.14 -1.18
CA GLU A 22 3.54 8.37 -2.06
C GLU A 22 4.60 9.30 -2.64
N LEU A 23 5.81 8.82 -2.88
CA LEU A 23 6.92 9.66 -3.29
C LEU A 23 7.49 9.19 -4.63
N PHE A 24 7.60 10.11 -5.58
CA PHE A 24 8.56 9.98 -6.67
C PHE A 24 9.97 10.17 -6.10
N PHE A 25 10.92 9.33 -6.48
CA PHE A 25 12.33 9.46 -6.11
C PHE A 25 13.24 9.25 -7.33
N SER A 26 14.24 10.11 -7.50
CA SER A 26 15.23 10.03 -8.58
C SER A 26 16.61 10.54 -8.16
N ILE A 27 17.66 10.03 -8.81
CA ILE A 27 19.05 10.47 -8.63
C ILE A 27 19.53 11.11 -9.92
N ALA A 28 20.02 12.35 -9.87
CA ALA A 28 20.51 13.05 -11.06
C ALA A 28 21.55 12.22 -11.80
N ASN A 29 21.34 12.03 -13.10
CA ASN A 29 22.24 11.32 -14.02
C ASN A 29 22.62 9.89 -13.58
N HIS A 30 21.80 9.21 -12.77
CA HIS A 30 22.00 7.81 -12.37
C HIS A 30 20.68 7.04 -12.45
N SER A 31 20.64 6.01 -13.27
CA SER A 31 19.63 4.96 -13.18
C SER A 31 19.98 4.01 -12.03
N VAL A 32 18.97 3.36 -11.47
CA VAL A 32 19.15 2.30 -10.48
C VAL A 32 18.52 1.00 -10.96
N THR A 33 19.00 -0.13 -10.45
CA THR A 33 18.39 -1.44 -10.70
C THR A 33 17.59 -1.86 -9.48
N VAL A 34 16.26 -1.97 -9.60
CA VAL A 34 15.40 -2.50 -8.54
C VAL A 34 15.64 -3.99 -8.40
N VAL A 35 15.83 -4.49 -7.18
CA VAL A 35 16.14 -5.92 -6.92
C VAL A 35 15.31 -6.54 -5.80
N GLU A 36 14.64 -5.74 -4.98
CA GLU A 36 13.80 -6.20 -3.89
C GLU A 36 12.64 -5.22 -3.65
N ALA A 37 11.49 -5.75 -3.24
CA ALA A 37 10.36 -4.99 -2.73
C ALA A 37 9.76 -5.73 -1.53
N ASP A 38 9.51 -5.03 -0.43
CA ASP A 38 8.85 -5.58 0.76
C ASP A 38 9.47 -6.91 1.24
N ALA A 39 10.81 -6.92 1.35
CA ALA A 39 11.63 -8.08 1.72
C ALA A 39 11.56 -9.29 0.76
N SER A 40 10.96 -9.13 -0.43
CA SER A 40 10.86 -10.15 -1.47
C SER A 40 11.71 -9.79 -2.69
N TYR A 41 12.53 -10.73 -3.16
CA TYR A 41 13.35 -10.50 -4.35
C TYR A 41 12.49 -10.40 -5.61
N VAL A 42 12.83 -9.46 -6.48
CA VAL A 42 12.13 -9.22 -7.74
C VAL A 42 13.04 -9.49 -8.93
N LYS A 43 12.45 -9.71 -10.10
CA LYS A 43 13.21 -9.73 -11.35
C LYS A 43 13.86 -8.36 -11.55
N PRO A 44 15.20 -8.27 -11.66
CA PRO A 44 15.84 -6.97 -11.72
C PRO A 44 15.39 -6.16 -12.93
N PHE A 45 15.08 -4.88 -12.71
CA PHE A 45 14.77 -3.94 -13.78
C PHE A 45 15.39 -2.57 -13.49
N VAL A 46 15.75 -1.85 -14.55
CA VAL A 46 16.40 -0.54 -14.46
C VAL A 46 15.36 0.57 -14.59
N THR A 47 15.47 1.61 -13.77
CA THR A 47 14.64 2.82 -13.86
C THR A 47 15.42 4.07 -13.42
N ASP A 48 14.99 5.23 -13.90
CA ASP A 48 15.46 6.55 -13.47
C ASP A 48 14.58 7.17 -12.38
N THR A 49 13.32 6.72 -12.30
CA THR A 49 12.33 7.21 -11.35
C THR A 49 11.67 6.05 -10.64
N LEU A 50 11.66 6.12 -9.32
CA LEU A 50 10.95 5.18 -8.46
C LEU A 50 9.69 5.83 -7.92
N VAL A 51 8.70 5.00 -7.60
CA VAL A 51 7.55 5.38 -6.80
C VAL A 51 7.54 4.50 -5.57
N ILE A 52 7.38 5.09 -4.40
CA ILE A 52 7.33 4.33 -3.15
C ILE A 52 6.23 4.89 -2.27
N ALA A 53 5.30 4.04 -1.85
CA ALA A 53 4.19 4.43 -0.99
C ALA A 53 4.52 4.22 0.48
N PRO A 54 3.90 4.96 1.42
CA PRO A 54 4.03 4.70 2.85
C PRO A 54 3.85 3.23 3.20
N GLY A 55 4.76 2.69 4.02
CA GLY A 55 4.78 1.27 4.39
C GLY A 55 5.56 0.37 3.42
N GLN A 56 5.81 0.81 2.18
CA GLN A 56 6.64 0.05 1.25
C GLN A 56 8.13 0.22 1.52
N THR A 57 8.87 -0.83 1.18
CA THR A 57 10.33 -0.79 1.09
C THR A 57 10.77 -1.26 -0.29
N THR A 58 11.88 -0.73 -0.80
CA THR A 58 12.44 -1.14 -2.09
C THR A 58 13.95 -1.04 -2.05
N ASN A 59 14.65 -2.13 -2.37
CA ASN A 59 16.10 -2.10 -2.48
C ASN A 59 16.52 -1.95 -3.94
N VAL A 60 17.47 -1.04 -4.16
CA VAL A 60 17.98 -0.73 -5.49
C VAL A 60 19.49 -0.74 -5.52
N LEU A 61 20.07 -1.21 -6.63
CA LEU A 61 21.49 -1.14 -6.90
C LEU A 61 21.81 0.14 -7.65
N LEU A 62 22.62 0.99 -7.03
CA LEU A 62 23.23 2.16 -7.66
C LEU A 62 24.64 1.80 -8.10
N LYS A 63 24.88 1.73 -9.42
CA LYS A 63 26.22 1.59 -9.98
C LYS A 63 26.82 2.97 -10.23
N THR A 64 27.92 3.27 -9.56
CA THR A 64 28.61 4.55 -9.68
C THR A 64 29.47 4.58 -10.94
N LYS A 65 29.64 5.78 -11.49
CA LYS A 65 30.40 6.05 -12.71
C LYS A 65 31.89 5.85 -12.48
N SER A 66 32.60 5.49 -13.55
CA SER A 66 34.06 5.39 -13.59
C SER A 66 34.54 5.90 -14.95
N PRO A 67 35.40 6.94 -15.02
CA PRO A 67 36.04 7.65 -13.89
C PRO A 67 35.04 8.47 -13.05
N ALA A 68 35.49 8.96 -11.88
CA ALA A 68 34.70 9.86 -11.04
C ALA A 68 34.31 11.13 -11.82
N PRO A 69 33.02 11.50 -11.90
CA PRO A 69 32.63 12.80 -12.41
C PRO A 69 33.08 13.90 -11.44
N ASP A 70 33.53 15.04 -11.98
CA ASP A 70 33.82 16.23 -11.18
C ASP A 70 32.53 17.02 -10.92
N ALA A 71 31.57 16.38 -10.26
CA ALA A 71 30.22 16.88 -10.06
C ALA A 71 29.53 16.18 -8.87
N ALA A 72 28.56 16.86 -8.26
CA ALA A 72 27.64 16.29 -7.29
C ALA A 72 26.25 16.10 -7.91
N PHE A 73 25.45 15.20 -7.33
CA PHE A 73 24.16 14.82 -7.89
C PHE A 73 23.09 14.87 -6.81
N TYR A 74 22.02 15.62 -7.03
CA TYR A 74 20.86 15.57 -6.15
C TYR A 74 20.18 14.20 -6.24
N MET A 75 19.80 13.69 -5.07
CA MET A 75 18.75 12.70 -4.90
C MET A 75 17.51 13.49 -4.47
N LEU A 76 16.44 13.47 -5.27
CA LEU A 76 15.23 14.24 -4.97
C LEU A 76 14.06 13.29 -4.72
N ALA A 77 13.22 13.63 -3.74
CA ALA A 77 11.91 13.03 -3.56
C ALA A 77 10.82 14.10 -3.51
N ARG A 78 9.69 13.83 -4.18
CA ARG A 78 8.50 14.70 -4.19
C ARG A 78 7.22 13.85 -4.14
N PRO A 79 6.14 14.34 -3.51
CA PRO A 79 4.85 13.66 -3.53
C PRO A 79 4.31 13.34 -4.92
N TYR A 80 3.70 12.16 -5.01
CA TYR A 80 2.66 11.82 -5.96
C TYR A 80 1.31 12.02 -5.27
N PHE A 81 0.45 12.86 -5.84
CA PHE A 81 -0.82 13.25 -5.24
C PHE A 81 -1.88 13.49 -6.32
N THR A 82 -3.03 12.85 -6.14
CA THR A 82 -4.23 13.04 -7.00
C THR A 82 -5.48 13.40 -6.20
N GLY A 83 -5.38 13.46 -4.88
CA GLY A 83 -6.48 13.84 -4.00
C GLY A 83 -6.92 15.29 -4.22
N MET A 84 -8.06 15.66 -3.62
CA MET A 84 -8.59 17.04 -3.66
C MET A 84 -8.27 17.84 -2.37
N GLY A 85 -7.58 17.21 -1.41
CA GLY A 85 -7.19 17.83 -0.14
C GLY A 85 -5.94 18.69 -0.23
N THR A 86 -5.60 19.35 0.89
CA THR A 86 -4.31 20.02 1.07
C THR A 86 -3.21 19.01 1.35
N PHE A 87 -2.03 19.22 0.77
CA PHE A 87 -0.85 18.38 0.99
C PHE A 87 0.43 19.24 0.99
N ASP A 88 1.52 18.70 1.52
CA ASP A 88 2.83 19.34 1.48
C ASP A 88 3.53 19.03 0.16
N ASN A 89 3.58 19.98 -0.78
CA ASN A 89 4.23 19.81 -2.08
C ASN A 89 5.74 20.12 -2.08
N THR A 90 6.39 20.14 -0.91
CA THR A 90 7.83 20.38 -0.87
C THR A 90 8.61 19.21 -1.47
N THR A 91 9.73 19.52 -2.11
CA THR A 91 10.68 18.52 -2.61
C THR A 91 11.84 18.43 -1.63
N VAL A 92 12.11 17.23 -1.14
CA VAL A 92 13.27 16.96 -0.27
C VAL A 92 14.47 16.54 -1.10
N ALA A 93 15.67 16.81 -0.58
CA ALA A 93 16.91 16.60 -1.30
C ALA A 93 17.98 15.94 -0.42
N GLY A 94 18.67 14.95 -0.99
CA GLY A 94 19.97 14.47 -0.56
C GLY A 94 21.02 14.72 -1.65
N ILE A 95 22.30 14.52 -1.35
CA ILE A 95 23.39 14.70 -2.31
C ILE A 95 24.20 13.41 -2.40
N LEU A 96 24.42 12.94 -3.62
CA LEU A 96 25.35 11.88 -3.95
C LEU A 96 26.66 12.50 -4.42
N GLU A 97 27.73 12.29 -3.65
CA GLU A 97 29.07 12.82 -3.91
C GLU A 97 30.06 11.69 -4.14
N TYR A 98 30.94 11.86 -5.13
CA TYR A 98 32.02 10.91 -5.41
C TYR A 98 33.26 11.23 -4.56
N GLU A 99 33.96 10.19 -4.11
CA GLU A 99 35.27 10.36 -3.43
C GLU A 99 36.30 11.03 -4.35
N ASN A 100 37.16 11.86 -3.74
CA ASN A 100 38.26 12.57 -4.39
C ASN A 100 37.85 13.38 -5.64
N PRO A 101 36.89 14.31 -5.54
CA PRO A 101 36.57 15.23 -6.63
C PRO A 101 37.81 16.07 -6.98
N LYS A 102 37.97 16.43 -8.25
CA LYS A 102 39.14 17.21 -8.70
C LYS A 102 39.00 18.68 -8.27
N ASN A 103 37.78 19.22 -8.28
CA ASN A 103 37.47 20.60 -7.84
C ASN A 103 36.21 20.63 -6.97
N PRO A 104 36.28 20.22 -5.68
CA PRO A 104 35.11 20.18 -4.80
C PRO A 104 34.40 21.54 -4.64
N GLU A 105 35.15 22.65 -4.60
CA GLU A 105 34.58 23.99 -4.35
C GLU A 105 33.74 24.55 -5.50
N ASN A 106 33.94 24.04 -6.73
CA ASN A 106 33.27 24.53 -7.95
C ASN A 106 32.53 23.41 -8.69
N ALA A 107 32.31 22.25 -8.05
CA ALA A 107 31.66 21.12 -8.68
C ALA A 107 30.20 21.45 -9.04
N PRO A 108 29.77 21.31 -10.31
CA PRO A 108 28.38 21.50 -10.68
C PRO A 108 27.50 20.49 -9.92
N LEU A 109 26.33 20.97 -9.48
CA LEU A 109 25.33 20.16 -8.79
C LEU A 109 24.15 19.89 -9.73
N PHE A 110 24.04 18.65 -10.20
CA PHE A 110 23.00 18.25 -11.14
C PHE A 110 21.69 17.90 -10.43
N LYS A 111 20.55 18.28 -11.04
CA LYS A 111 19.19 18.00 -10.57
C LYS A 111 18.50 16.99 -11.49
N PRO A 112 17.84 15.94 -10.97
CA PRO A 112 17.00 15.07 -11.78
C PRO A 112 15.68 15.80 -12.15
N SER A 113 15.04 15.33 -13.23
CA SER A 113 13.67 15.72 -13.54
C SER A 113 12.70 14.75 -12.84
N LEU A 114 11.79 15.28 -12.02
CA LEU A 114 10.75 14.49 -11.37
C LEU A 114 9.41 14.60 -12.14
N PRO A 115 8.63 13.51 -12.26
CA PRO A 115 7.32 13.54 -12.92
C PRO A 115 6.35 14.50 -12.25
N ALA A 116 5.39 15.06 -13.00
CA ALA A 116 4.32 15.88 -12.41
C ALA A 116 3.64 15.17 -11.23
N ILE A 117 3.19 15.94 -10.24
CA ILE A 117 2.63 15.37 -8.99
C ILE A 117 1.44 14.44 -9.23
N ASN A 118 0.70 14.63 -10.32
CA ASN A 118 -0.47 13.84 -10.69
C ASN A 118 -0.19 12.85 -11.84
N ALA A 119 1.08 12.47 -12.05
CA ALA A 119 1.50 11.57 -13.12
C ALA A 119 1.13 10.10 -12.83
N THR A 120 -0.16 9.81 -12.71
CA THR A 120 -0.70 8.47 -12.39
C THR A 120 -0.27 7.39 -13.37
N ASN A 121 -0.04 7.76 -14.64
CA ASN A 121 0.51 6.84 -15.64
C ASN A 121 1.93 6.39 -15.32
N VAL A 122 2.78 7.26 -14.75
CA VAL A 122 4.14 6.90 -14.33
C VAL A 122 4.09 5.92 -13.15
N VAL A 123 3.19 6.16 -12.20
CA VAL A 123 2.95 5.26 -11.05
C VAL A 123 2.50 3.88 -11.50
N ALA A 124 1.48 3.81 -12.37
CA ALA A 124 0.98 2.54 -12.90
C ALA A 124 2.03 1.80 -13.73
N ASN A 125 2.79 2.51 -14.57
CA ASN A 125 3.88 1.91 -15.35
C ASN A 125 4.96 1.32 -14.44
N PHE A 126 5.40 2.07 -13.42
CA PHE A 126 6.40 1.59 -12.46
C PHE A 126 5.89 0.38 -11.66
N SER A 127 4.64 0.43 -11.17
CA SER A 127 4.01 -0.69 -10.47
C SER A 127 3.96 -1.96 -11.33
N ASN A 128 3.65 -1.83 -12.63
CA ASN A 128 3.60 -2.95 -13.58
C ASN A 128 4.97 -3.59 -13.92
N MET A 129 6.09 -2.95 -13.57
CA MET A 129 7.42 -3.52 -13.81
C MET A 129 7.75 -4.64 -12.81
N PHE A 130 7.09 -4.67 -11.66
CA PHE A 130 7.38 -5.63 -10.61
C PHE A 130 6.92 -7.05 -10.95
N LYS A 131 7.85 -7.99 -10.85
CA LYS A 131 7.61 -9.43 -10.93
C LYS A 131 8.46 -10.12 -9.89
N SER A 132 7.93 -11.15 -9.24
CA SER A 132 8.71 -11.96 -8.31
C SER A 132 9.90 -12.62 -9.03
N LEU A 133 11.04 -12.75 -8.34
CA LEU A 133 12.24 -13.34 -8.92
C LEU A 133 12.00 -14.76 -9.44
N ALA A 134 11.20 -15.56 -8.73
CA ALA A 134 10.66 -16.86 -9.16
C ALA A 134 11.73 -17.80 -9.75
N THR A 135 12.73 -18.14 -8.94
CA THR A 135 13.81 -19.09 -9.31
C THR A 135 13.76 -20.32 -8.41
N ASN A 136 14.49 -21.39 -8.74
CA ASN A 136 14.57 -22.57 -7.87
C ASN A 136 15.08 -22.25 -6.46
N LYS A 137 15.94 -21.22 -6.31
CA LYS A 137 16.45 -20.77 -5.02
C LYS A 137 15.48 -19.87 -4.27
N PHE A 138 14.66 -19.12 -5.01
CA PHE A 138 13.65 -18.19 -4.49
C PHE A 138 12.30 -18.54 -5.12
N PRO A 139 11.70 -19.68 -4.71
CA PRO A 139 10.42 -20.12 -5.26
C PRO A 139 9.30 -19.21 -4.77
N ILE A 140 8.19 -19.23 -5.51
CA ILE A 140 6.95 -18.54 -5.14
C ILE A 140 5.79 -19.54 -5.18
N ASN A 141 4.77 -19.28 -4.37
CA ASN A 141 3.59 -20.11 -4.23
C ASN A 141 2.32 -19.29 -4.43
N VAL A 142 2.06 -18.91 -5.68
CA VAL A 142 0.87 -18.12 -6.04
C VAL A 142 -0.38 -19.01 -5.94
N PRO A 143 -1.39 -18.66 -5.12
CA PRO A 143 -2.63 -19.42 -5.06
C PRO A 143 -3.32 -19.49 -6.43
N GLN A 144 -3.36 -20.69 -7.02
CA GLN A 144 -3.95 -20.91 -8.35
C GLN A 144 -5.47 -21.07 -8.27
N LYS A 145 -5.94 -21.73 -7.22
CA LYS A 145 -7.37 -21.84 -6.88
C LYS A 145 -7.73 -20.78 -5.84
N VAL A 146 -8.99 -20.37 -5.85
CA VAL A 146 -9.50 -19.35 -4.93
C VAL A 146 -10.71 -19.93 -4.22
N ASP A 147 -10.62 -20.03 -2.89
CA ASP A 147 -11.68 -20.53 -2.02
C ASP A 147 -12.61 -19.41 -1.57
N LYS A 148 -12.06 -18.19 -1.40
CA LYS A 148 -12.78 -16.99 -0.95
C LYS A 148 -12.47 -15.80 -1.86
N ARG A 149 -13.52 -15.12 -2.32
CA ARG A 149 -13.43 -13.96 -3.21
C ARG A 149 -14.10 -12.76 -2.55
N PHE A 150 -13.38 -11.65 -2.55
CA PHE A 150 -13.84 -10.39 -1.98
C PHE A 150 -13.72 -9.28 -3.00
N PHE A 151 -14.70 -8.37 -3.01
CA PHE A 151 -14.67 -7.12 -3.74
C PHE A 151 -14.83 -5.98 -2.75
N PHE A 152 -13.77 -5.23 -2.53
CA PHE A 152 -13.72 -4.15 -1.56
C PHE A 152 -13.63 -2.81 -2.27
N THR A 153 -14.65 -1.97 -2.15
CA THR A 153 -14.52 -0.56 -2.52
C THR A 153 -13.69 0.15 -1.47
N ILE A 154 -12.69 0.87 -1.93
CA ILE A 154 -11.73 1.62 -1.14
C ILE A 154 -11.96 3.09 -1.43
N GLY A 155 -12.02 3.92 -0.40
CA GLY A 155 -12.06 5.36 -0.64
C GLY A 155 -12.56 6.17 0.54
N LEU A 156 -12.79 7.43 0.23
CA LEU A 156 -13.26 8.43 1.18
C LEU A 156 -14.79 8.44 1.26
N GLY A 157 -15.29 9.20 2.21
CA GLY A 157 -16.70 9.46 2.41
C GLY A 157 -16.90 10.54 3.45
N THR A 158 -18.12 10.67 3.94
CA THR A 158 -18.47 11.68 4.92
C THR A 158 -19.29 11.10 6.07
N ASN A 159 -19.35 11.85 7.16
CA ASN A 159 -20.24 11.62 8.28
C ASN A 159 -20.95 12.93 8.63
N PRO A 160 -22.17 12.88 9.18
CA PRO A 160 -22.80 14.07 9.75
C PRO A 160 -21.85 14.77 10.75
N CYS A 161 -21.78 16.10 10.69
CA CYS A 161 -20.98 16.84 11.64
C CYS A 161 -21.57 16.71 13.05
N PRO A 162 -20.76 16.47 14.09
CA PRO A 162 -21.27 16.44 15.47
C PRO A 162 -21.98 17.74 15.83
N LYS A 163 -23.00 17.65 16.69
CA LYS A 163 -23.73 18.83 17.16
C LYS A 163 -22.77 19.81 17.85
N ASN A 164 -22.97 21.11 17.61
CA ASN A 164 -22.17 22.21 18.15
C ASN A 164 -20.68 22.20 17.73
N GLN A 165 -20.37 21.60 16.58
CA GLN A 165 -19.03 21.66 15.97
C GLN A 165 -19.13 22.20 14.54
N THR A 166 -18.02 22.75 14.05
CA THR A 166 -17.85 23.12 12.64
C THR A 166 -16.94 22.11 11.99
N CYS A 167 -17.40 21.47 10.92
CA CYS A 167 -16.62 20.52 10.15
C CYS A 167 -16.22 21.09 8.78
N GLN A 168 -15.06 20.66 8.28
CA GLN A 168 -14.46 21.17 7.04
C GLN A 168 -14.76 20.30 5.81
N GLY A 169 -15.50 19.21 5.98
CA GLY A 169 -15.90 18.36 4.87
C GLY A 169 -16.95 19.01 3.97
N PRO A 170 -17.21 18.41 2.80
CA PRO A 170 -18.19 18.92 1.85
C PRO A 170 -19.55 19.15 2.50
N ASN A 171 -20.21 20.25 2.16
CA ASN A 171 -21.52 20.63 2.73
C ASN A 171 -21.53 20.69 4.28
N GLY A 172 -20.38 21.01 4.90
CA GLY A 172 -20.25 21.10 6.37
C GLY A 172 -20.25 19.76 7.08
N THR A 173 -19.99 18.66 6.36
CA THR A 173 -19.87 17.30 6.92
C THR A 173 -18.49 17.06 7.54
N LYS A 174 -18.32 15.95 8.26
CA LYS A 174 -17.02 15.46 8.73
C LYS A 174 -16.45 14.48 7.70
N PHE A 175 -15.16 14.61 7.35
CA PHE A 175 -14.49 13.61 6.52
C PHE A 175 -14.48 12.23 7.18
N ALA A 176 -14.60 11.20 6.36
CA ALA A 176 -14.52 9.81 6.75
C ALA A 176 -13.83 9.02 5.63
N ALA A 177 -13.48 7.78 5.93
CA ALA A 177 -12.99 6.84 4.95
C ALA A 177 -13.49 5.44 5.29
N SER A 178 -13.56 4.57 4.29
CA SER A 178 -14.24 3.29 4.45
C SER A 178 -13.72 2.22 3.51
N MET A 179 -14.01 0.97 3.90
CA MET A 179 -13.91 -0.19 3.04
C MET A 179 -15.32 -0.79 2.90
N ASN A 180 -15.81 -1.00 1.68
CA ASN A 180 -17.21 -1.40 1.41
C ASN A 180 -18.27 -0.52 2.10
N ASN A 181 -18.03 0.79 2.15
CA ASN A 181 -18.88 1.80 2.81
C ASN A 181 -18.97 1.64 4.35
N ILE A 182 -18.12 0.82 4.96
CA ILE A 182 -18.00 0.66 6.41
C ILE A 182 -16.76 1.42 6.88
N SER A 183 -16.98 2.42 7.75
CA SER A 183 -15.92 3.17 8.41
C SER A 183 -15.65 2.56 9.78
N PHE A 184 -14.44 2.00 9.93
CA PHE A 184 -14.09 1.16 11.06
C PHE A 184 -13.79 1.97 12.33
N ALA A 185 -14.57 1.72 13.36
CA ALA A 185 -14.34 2.24 14.71
C ALA A 185 -13.31 1.38 15.46
N LEU A 186 -12.32 2.00 16.11
CA LEU A 186 -11.45 1.26 17.02
C LEU A 186 -12.22 0.90 18.29
N PRO A 187 -12.24 -0.38 18.69
CA PRO A 187 -12.78 -0.77 19.98
C PRO A 187 -11.86 -0.31 21.12
N THR A 188 -12.40 -0.21 22.33
CA THR A 188 -11.62 0.03 23.56
C THR A 188 -10.93 -1.24 24.09
N THR A 189 -11.34 -2.41 23.61
CA THR A 189 -10.68 -3.70 23.90
C THR A 189 -10.03 -4.23 22.64
N ALA A 190 -8.79 -4.71 22.74
CA ALA A 190 -8.06 -5.27 21.59
C ALA A 190 -8.85 -6.41 20.91
N LEU A 191 -8.87 -6.42 19.58
CA LEU A 191 -9.60 -7.43 18.80
C LEU A 191 -9.07 -8.84 19.05
N LEU A 192 -7.74 -9.00 19.06
CA LEU A 192 -7.10 -10.30 19.33
C LEU A 192 -7.45 -10.82 20.73
N GLN A 193 -7.44 -9.95 21.74
CA GLN A 193 -7.88 -10.31 23.09
C GLN A 193 -9.36 -10.72 23.11
N SER A 194 -10.20 -9.97 22.39
CA SER A 194 -11.64 -10.23 22.34
C SER A 194 -11.95 -11.55 21.63
N TYR A 195 -11.22 -11.86 20.56
CA TYR A 195 -11.27 -13.14 19.88
C TYR A 195 -10.81 -14.29 20.80
N PHE A 196 -9.60 -14.19 21.36
CA PHE A 196 -9.00 -15.26 22.17
C PHE A 196 -9.84 -15.61 23.40
N PHE A 197 -10.36 -14.60 24.11
CA PHE A 197 -11.17 -14.80 25.31
C PHE A 197 -12.68 -14.84 25.05
N SER A 198 -13.12 -14.87 23.78
CA SER A 198 -14.54 -14.90 23.39
C SER A 198 -15.37 -13.79 24.05
N LYS A 199 -14.84 -12.56 24.09
CA LYS A 199 -15.55 -11.40 24.64
C LYS A 199 -16.64 -10.93 23.67
N ASN A 200 -17.87 -10.85 24.17
CA ASN A 200 -19.02 -10.40 23.39
C ASN A 200 -19.05 -8.86 23.25
N GLY A 201 -19.61 -8.38 22.14
CA GLY A 201 -19.94 -6.95 21.94
C GLY A 201 -18.78 -6.05 21.49
N VAL A 202 -17.60 -6.60 21.19
CA VAL A 202 -16.44 -5.79 20.74
C VAL A 202 -16.41 -5.61 19.22
N PHE A 203 -16.81 -6.65 18.47
CA PHE A 203 -16.89 -6.63 17.02
C PHE A 203 -18.03 -7.54 16.54
N THR A 204 -18.39 -7.42 15.27
CA THR A 204 -19.28 -8.35 14.57
C THR A 204 -18.56 -9.00 13.39
N ALA A 205 -18.81 -10.29 13.15
CA ALA A 205 -18.17 -11.09 12.11
C ALA A 205 -19.02 -11.12 10.82
N ASP A 206 -19.41 -9.93 10.35
CA ASP A 206 -20.34 -9.73 9.23
C ASP A 206 -19.86 -8.57 8.32
N PHE A 207 -18.55 -8.49 8.10
CA PHE A 207 -18.01 -7.62 7.06
C PHE A 207 -18.47 -8.16 5.69
N PRO A 208 -18.97 -7.31 4.77
CA PRO A 208 -19.57 -7.79 3.54
C PRO A 208 -18.51 -8.15 2.50
N ASP A 209 -18.69 -9.30 1.83
CA ASP A 209 -17.80 -9.78 0.78
C ASP A 209 -17.73 -8.85 -0.45
N SER A 210 -18.71 -7.96 -0.61
CA SER A 210 -18.90 -7.05 -1.74
C SER A 210 -19.67 -5.80 -1.30
N PRO A 211 -19.53 -4.66 -1.99
CA PRO A 211 -20.25 -3.44 -1.65
C PRO A 211 -21.75 -3.66 -1.72
N LEU A 212 -22.47 -3.24 -0.67
CA LEU A 212 -23.92 -3.43 -0.54
C LEU A 212 -24.72 -2.65 -1.60
N HIS A 213 -24.15 -1.56 -2.10
CA HIS A 213 -24.75 -0.70 -3.11
C HIS A 213 -23.76 -0.46 -4.25
N PRO A 214 -23.78 -1.31 -5.29
CA PRO A 214 -22.93 -1.12 -6.47
C PRO A 214 -23.29 0.15 -7.23
N PHE A 215 -22.28 0.85 -7.73
CA PHE A 215 -22.42 2.00 -8.62
C PHE A 215 -21.25 2.05 -9.61
N ASN A 216 -21.21 3.06 -10.47
CA ASN A 216 -20.04 3.32 -11.30
C ASN A 216 -18.92 3.92 -10.43
N TYR A 217 -18.09 3.06 -9.84
CA TYR A 217 -17.13 3.43 -8.78
C TYR A 217 -16.18 4.56 -9.19
N THR A 218 -15.66 4.54 -10.41
CA THR A 218 -14.75 5.56 -10.93
C THR A 218 -15.46 6.63 -11.78
N GLY A 219 -16.78 6.65 -11.79
CA GLY A 219 -17.61 7.59 -12.55
C GLY A 219 -18.12 8.75 -11.71
N THR A 220 -19.36 9.18 -11.95
CA THR A 220 -20.03 10.17 -11.08
C THR A 220 -20.37 9.53 -9.73
N PRO A 221 -19.89 10.10 -8.60
CA PRO A 221 -20.17 9.54 -7.28
C PRO A 221 -21.65 9.71 -6.89
N PRO A 222 -22.19 8.88 -5.99
CA PRO A 222 -23.54 9.07 -5.46
C PRO A 222 -23.66 10.39 -4.69
N ASN A 223 -24.85 11.01 -4.73
CA ASN A 223 -25.14 12.24 -3.98
C ASN A 223 -24.95 12.06 -2.47
N ASN A 224 -25.29 10.88 -1.95
CA ASN A 224 -25.06 10.54 -0.55
C ASN A 224 -23.70 9.86 -0.42
N THR A 225 -22.76 10.53 0.24
CA THR A 225 -21.42 10.03 0.52
C THR A 225 -21.25 9.58 1.97
N HIS A 226 -22.35 9.46 2.73
CA HIS A 226 -22.30 9.02 4.11
C HIS A 226 -21.89 7.55 4.24
N VAL A 227 -20.88 7.32 5.08
CA VAL A 227 -20.41 5.97 5.42
C VAL A 227 -21.21 5.39 6.58
N ILE A 228 -21.25 4.06 6.66
CA ILE A 228 -21.73 3.35 7.85
C ILE A 228 -20.65 3.51 8.93
N ASN A 229 -20.95 4.27 9.98
CA ASN A 229 -20.00 4.60 11.04
C ASN A 229 -20.30 3.84 12.34
N GLY A 230 -19.38 3.94 13.31
CA GLY A 230 -19.60 3.43 14.67
C GLY A 230 -19.66 1.90 14.78
N THR A 231 -19.15 1.19 13.77
CA THR A 231 -19.12 -0.28 13.77
C THR A 231 -17.71 -0.82 13.66
N THR A 232 -17.49 -1.98 14.28
CA THR A 232 -16.24 -2.73 14.24
C THR A 232 -16.56 -4.07 13.60
N LYS A 233 -16.47 -4.13 12.28
CA LYS A 233 -16.78 -5.34 11.48
C LYS A 233 -15.49 -6.05 11.09
N VAL A 234 -15.47 -7.36 11.25
CA VAL A 234 -14.33 -8.23 10.89
C VAL A 234 -14.79 -9.29 9.90
N GLU A 235 -13.85 -9.81 9.12
CA GLU A 235 -14.08 -10.92 8.20
C GLU A 235 -13.37 -12.19 8.71
N VAL A 236 -14.05 -13.34 8.69
CA VAL A 236 -13.53 -14.58 9.28
C VAL A 236 -13.15 -15.58 8.19
N LEU A 237 -11.89 -15.97 8.16
CA LEU A 237 -11.33 -16.91 7.19
C LEU A 237 -11.00 -18.25 7.86
N PRO A 238 -11.37 -19.38 7.23
CA PRO A 238 -10.83 -20.67 7.60
C PRO A 238 -9.31 -20.72 7.39
N PHE A 239 -8.60 -21.40 8.29
CA PHE A 239 -7.17 -21.71 8.09
C PHE A 239 -6.93 -22.35 6.72
N ASN A 240 -5.85 -21.92 6.06
CA ASN A 240 -5.37 -22.41 4.77
C ASN A 240 -6.25 -22.07 3.56
N ALA A 241 -7.29 -21.24 3.72
CA ALA A 241 -8.11 -20.78 2.60
C ALA A 241 -7.28 -19.93 1.63
N SER A 242 -7.42 -20.18 0.33
CA SER A 242 -6.86 -19.32 -0.73
C SER A 242 -7.79 -18.13 -0.99
N VAL A 243 -7.32 -16.92 -0.77
CA VAL A 243 -8.12 -15.69 -0.80
C VAL A 243 -7.75 -14.85 -2.01
N GLU A 244 -8.75 -14.31 -2.71
CA GLU A 244 -8.59 -13.25 -3.69
C GLU A 244 -9.38 -12.01 -3.25
N VAL A 245 -8.71 -10.86 -3.23
CA VAL A 245 -9.34 -9.57 -2.91
C VAL A 245 -9.14 -8.63 -4.08
N ILE A 246 -10.25 -8.13 -4.62
CA ILE A 246 -10.27 -7.01 -5.55
C ILE A 246 -10.49 -5.74 -4.74
N MET A 247 -9.52 -4.82 -4.78
CA MET A 247 -9.64 -3.51 -4.17
C MET A 247 -9.92 -2.49 -5.27
N GLN A 248 -11.05 -1.79 -5.17
CA GLN A 248 -11.57 -0.87 -6.17
C GLN A 248 -11.60 0.55 -5.57
N ASP A 249 -10.79 1.46 -6.10
CA ASP A 249 -10.91 2.88 -5.76
C ASP A 249 -12.26 3.45 -6.23
N THR A 250 -12.75 4.49 -5.53
CA THR A 250 -13.98 5.19 -5.87
C THR A 250 -13.73 6.68 -6.08
N SER A 251 -14.54 7.33 -6.91
CA SER A 251 -14.49 8.78 -7.14
C SER A 251 -15.15 9.61 -6.01
N ILE A 252 -15.60 8.97 -4.92
CA ILE A 252 -16.21 9.65 -3.79
C ILE A 252 -15.16 10.54 -3.13
N LEU A 253 -15.39 11.86 -3.18
CA LEU A 253 -14.44 12.90 -2.74
C LEU A 253 -13.12 12.92 -3.53
N GLY A 254 -13.15 12.46 -4.78
CA GLY A 254 -12.01 12.46 -5.69
C GLY A 254 -11.29 11.11 -5.73
N ALA A 255 -10.81 10.75 -6.92
CA ALA A 255 -10.06 9.52 -7.13
C ALA A 255 -8.64 9.65 -6.58
N GLU A 256 -8.23 8.73 -5.71
CA GLU A 256 -6.97 8.81 -4.99
C GLU A 256 -6.29 7.45 -4.92
N SER A 257 -4.96 7.44 -4.99
CA SER A 257 -4.21 6.22 -4.72
C SER A 257 -4.24 5.91 -3.24
N HIS A 258 -4.46 4.64 -2.89
CA HIS A 258 -4.52 4.22 -1.49
C HIS A 258 -3.53 3.07 -1.25
N PRO A 259 -2.42 3.28 -0.52
CA PRO A 259 -1.51 2.19 -0.17
C PRO A 259 -2.15 1.29 0.86
N LEU A 260 -2.71 0.16 0.44
CA LEU A 260 -3.34 -0.82 1.31
C LEU A 260 -2.30 -1.81 1.82
N HIS A 261 -2.17 -1.87 3.14
CA HIS A 261 -1.27 -2.75 3.88
C HIS A 261 -2.07 -3.84 4.58
N LEU A 262 -1.58 -5.08 4.53
CA LEU A 262 -2.14 -6.22 5.25
C LEU A 262 -1.13 -6.74 6.28
N HIS A 263 -1.51 -6.74 7.55
CA HIS A 263 -0.70 -7.30 8.62
C HIS A 263 -0.66 -8.83 8.53
N GLY A 264 0.43 -9.44 9.01
CA GLY A 264 0.55 -10.91 9.12
C GLY A 264 0.77 -11.65 7.81
N TYR A 265 0.72 -10.96 6.67
CA TYR A 265 0.84 -11.55 5.34
C TYR A 265 1.65 -10.65 4.41
N ASN A 266 2.44 -11.29 3.54
CA ASN A 266 2.61 -10.79 2.19
C ASN A 266 1.53 -11.40 1.29
N PHE A 267 1.25 -10.74 0.17
CA PHE A 267 0.28 -11.16 -0.85
C PHE A 267 0.85 -10.97 -2.25
N TYR A 268 0.35 -11.76 -3.20
CA TYR A 268 0.70 -11.66 -4.61
C TYR A 268 -0.22 -10.65 -5.30
N VAL A 269 0.36 -9.62 -5.93
CA VAL A 269 -0.38 -8.67 -6.77
C VAL A 269 -0.56 -9.28 -8.16
N VAL A 270 -1.73 -9.86 -8.41
CA VAL A 270 -2.01 -10.66 -9.63
C VAL A 270 -2.52 -9.81 -10.79
N GLY A 271 -3.05 -8.61 -10.53
CA GLY A 271 -3.49 -7.71 -11.58
C GLY A 271 -3.83 -6.33 -11.05
N GLN A 272 -3.82 -5.34 -11.92
CA GLN A 272 -4.27 -3.98 -11.64
C GLN A 272 -4.74 -3.30 -12.92
N GLY A 273 -5.55 -2.25 -12.79
CA GLY A 273 -6.06 -1.50 -13.93
C GLY A 273 -6.73 -0.20 -13.53
N PHE A 274 -7.12 0.59 -14.52
CA PHE A 274 -7.93 1.79 -14.34
C PHE A 274 -9.40 1.51 -14.61
N GLY A 275 -10.27 2.38 -14.09
CA GLY A 275 -11.71 2.26 -14.17
C GLY A 275 -12.28 1.23 -13.19
N ASN A 276 -13.48 0.74 -13.48
CA ASN A 276 -14.10 -0.31 -12.69
C ASN A 276 -13.57 -1.68 -13.11
N PHE A 277 -13.23 -2.52 -12.13
CA PHE A 277 -12.89 -3.92 -12.37
C PHE A 277 -14.01 -4.65 -13.11
N ASN A 278 -13.65 -5.37 -14.18
CA ASN A 278 -14.57 -6.20 -14.92
C ASN A 278 -14.33 -7.69 -14.60
N PRO A 279 -15.22 -8.35 -13.84
CA PRO A 279 -15.03 -9.74 -13.41
C PRO A 279 -15.06 -10.76 -14.55
N LYS A 280 -15.51 -10.37 -15.75
CA LYS A 280 -15.52 -11.25 -16.94
C LYS A 280 -14.21 -11.18 -17.72
N ASN A 281 -13.60 -10.00 -17.78
CA ASN A 281 -12.49 -9.73 -18.71
C ASN A 281 -11.15 -9.64 -18.01
N ASP A 282 -11.08 -8.97 -16.85
CA ASP A 282 -9.80 -8.65 -16.23
C ASP A 282 -9.09 -9.85 -15.58
N PRO A 283 -9.79 -10.85 -14.99
CA PRO A 283 -9.12 -12.05 -14.50
C PRO A 283 -8.29 -12.80 -15.55
N SER A 284 -8.66 -12.71 -16.84
CA SER A 284 -7.90 -13.33 -17.93
C SER A 284 -6.52 -12.71 -18.15
N LYS A 285 -6.29 -11.50 -17.64
CA LYS A 285 -5.03 -10.75 -17.73
C LYS A 285 -4.17 -10.91 -16.48
N PHE A 286 -4.65 -11.65 -15.47
CA PHE A 286 -3.90 -11.82 -14.23
C PHE A 286 -2.56 -12.51 -14.48
N ASN A 287 -1.51 -11.97 -13.89
CA ASN A 287 -0.24 -12.65 -13.78
C ASN A 287 -0.32 -13.69 -12.65
N LEU A 288 -0.49 -14.96 -13.03
CA LEU A 288 -0.49 -16.09 -12.10
C LEU A 288 0.81 -16.91 -12.16
N VAL A 289 1.81 -16.40 -12.89
CA VAL A 289 3.11 -17.06 -13.09
C VAL A 289 4.15 -16.49 -12.17
N ASP A 290 4.36 -15.17 -12.22
CA ASP A 290 5.37 -14.45 -11.42
C ASP A 290 4.90 -13.10 -10.84
N PRO A 291 3.66 -12.99 -10.31
CA PRO A 291 3.18 -11.77 -9.67
C PRO A 291 4.10 -11.38 -8.52
N VAL A 292 4.29 -10.08 -8.32
CA VAL A 292 5.11 -9.57 -7.21
C VAL A 292 4.45 -9.88 -5.87
N GLU A 293 5.24 -10.36 -4.93
CA GLU A 293 4.87 -10.50 -3.53
C GLU A 293 5.14 -9.18 -2.78
N ARG A 294 4.14 -8.67 -2.06
CA ARG A 294 4.14 -7.37 -1.36
C ARG A 294 3.42 -7.48 -0.02
N ASN A 295 3.69 -6.58 0.92
CA ASN A 295 2.79 -6.37 2.07
C ASN A 295 1.94 -5.11 1.93
N THR A 296 2.31 -4.21 1.02
CA THR A 296 1.61 -2.95 0.77
C THR A 296 1.51 -2.67 -0.73
N ILE A 297 0.33 -2.33 -1.21
CA ILE A 297 0.10 -1.99 -2.63
C ILE A 297 -0.81 -0.76 -2.76
N GLY A 298 -0.39 0.20 -3.57
CA GLY A 298 -1.24 1.31 -3.98
C GLY A 298 -2.40 0.78 -4.83
N VAL A 299 -3.63 0.92 -4.33
CA VAL A 299 -4.83 0.80 -5.15
C VAL A 299 -4.79 1.99 -6.12
N PRO A 300 -4.76 1.78 -7.45
CA PRO A 300 -4.56 2.89 -8.38
C PRO A 300 -5.66 3.96 -8.27
N SER A 301 -5.28 5.23 -8.32
CA SER A 301 -6.22 6.35 -8.43
C SER A 301 -7.17 6.14 -9.61
N GLY A 302 -8.47 6.06 -9.31
CA GLY A 302 -9.52 5.80 -10.28
C GLY A 302 -9.41 4.42 -10.91
N GLY A 303 -8.98 3.41 -10.16
CA GLY A 303 -8.70 2.07 -10.66
C GLY A 303 -8.90 0.96 -9.64
N TRP A 304 -8.29 -0.18 -9.90
CA TRP A 304 -8.42 -1.37 -9.08
C TRP A 304 -7.12 -2.18 -9.06
N VAL A 305 -6.96 -2.98 -8.01
CA VAL A 305 -5.89 -3.97 -7.87
C VAL A 305 -6.45 -5.27 -7.32
N ALA A 306 -5.95 -6.39 -7.83
CA ALA A 306 -6.29 -7.74 -7.42
C ALA A 306 -5.10 -8.37 -6.71
N ILE A 307 -5.32 -8.86 -5.49
CA ILE A 307 -4.31 -9.58 -4.71
C ILE A 307 -4.77 -11.00 -4.38
N ARG A 308 -3.81 -11.91 -4.19
CA ARG A 308 -4.04 -13.25 -3.67
C ARG A 308 -3.09 -13.58 -2.53
N PHE A 309 -3.61 -14.22 -1.49
CA PHE A 309 -2.81 -14.76 -0.39
C PHE A 309 -3.43 -16.05 0.15
N GLN A 310 -2.66 -16.79 0.92
CA GLN A 310 -3.14 -17.97 1.63
C GLN A 310 -3.31 -17.62 3.10
N ALA A 311 -4.48 -17.88 3.67
CA ALA A 311 -4.79 -17.55 5.07
C ALA A 311 -4.23 -18.62 6.03
N ASP A 312 -2.90 -18.74 6.11
CA ASP A 312 -2.17 -19.77 6.86
C ASP A 312 -1.54 -19.28 8.17
N ASN A 313 -1.91 -18.06 8.62
CA ASN A 313 -1.42 -17.47 9.85
C ASN A 313 -2.61 -17.18 10.80
N PRO A 314 -2.91 -18.06 11.77
CA PRO A 314 -4.03 -17.89 12.70
C PRO A 314 -3.86 -16.66 13.58
N GLY A 315 -4.93 -15.88 13.75
CA GLY A 315 -4.89 -14.65 14.54
C GLY A 315 -5.85 -13.59 14.04
N VAL A 316 -5.60 -12.34 14.46
CA VAL A 316 -6.39 -11.18 14.04
C VAL A 316 -5.48 -10.17 13.37
N TRP A 317 -5.74 -9.89 12.09
CA TRP A 317 -4.84 -9.15 11.20
C TRP A 317 -5.52 -7.91 10.64
N LEU A 318 -4.95 -6.75 10.92
CA LEU A 318 -5.46 -5.49 10.40
C LEU A 318 -5.11 -5.35 8.91
N MET A 319 -6.07 -4.86 8.12
CA MET A 319 -5.85 -4.40 6.75
C MET A 319 -6.28 -2.94 6.68
N HIS A 320 -5.41 -2.05 6.22
CA HIS A 320 -5.68 -0.62 6.27
C HIS A 320 -4.92 0.19 5.23
N CYS A 321 -5.41 1.39 4.92
CA CYS A 321 -4.63 2.35 4.17
C CYS A 321 -3.47 2.85 5.03
N HIS A 322 -2.29 2.95 4.44
CA HIS A 322 -1.06 3.40 5.08
C HIS A 322 -0.89 4.93 5.00
N PHE A 323 -1.92 5.65 4.58
CA PHE A 323 -2.07 7.06 4.89
C PHE A 323 -2.70 7.21 6.27
N ASP A 324 -1.97 7.82 7.21
CA ASP A 324 -2.38 7.93 8.61
C ASP A 324 -3.69 8.71 8.75
N VAL A 325 -3.90 9.72 7.90
CA VAL A 325 -5.16 10.45 7.85
C VAL A 325 -6.33 9.53 7.49
N HIS A 326 -6.19 8.65 6.49
CA HIS A 326 -7.25 7.71 6.10
C HIS A 326 -7.45 6.59 7.12
N LEU A 327 -6.37 6.08 7.71
CA LEU A 327 -6.41 5.14 8.81
C LEU A 327 -7.23 5.72 9.98
N SER A 328 -6.98 6.98 10.34
CA SER A 328 -7.71 7.68 11.41
C SER A 328 -9.19 7.90 11.07
N TRP A 329 -9.51 8.05 9.79
CA TRP A 329 -10.87 8.23 9.28
C TRP A 329 -11.66 6.93 9.10
N GLY A 330 -11.02 5.77 9.32
CA GLY A 330 -11.67 4.47 9.33
C GLY A 330 -11.44 3.62 8.09
N LEU A 331 -10.48 3.96 7.21
CA LEU A 331 -10.08 3.15 6.06
C LEU A 331 -9.26 1.92 6.52
N ARG A 332 -9.94 1.00 7.19
CA ARG A 332 -9.37 -0.23 7.75
C ARG A 332 -10.46 -1.27 7.97
N MET A 333 -10.03 -2.50 8.18
CA MET A 333 -10.83 -3.65 8.60
C MET A 333 -9.90 -4.66 9.27
N ALA A 334 -10.44 -5.67 9.97
CA ALA A 334 -9.62 -6.78 10.50
C ALA A 334 -10.10 -8.15 10.02
N TRP A 335 -9.14 -9.00 9.67
CA TRP A 335 -9.36 -10.41 9.35
C TRP A 335 -9.19 -11.23 10.62
N ILE A 336 -10.03 -12.23 10.84
CA ILE A 336 -9.81 -13.29 11.82
C ILE A 336 -9.51 -14.55 11.04
N VAL A 337 -8.31 -15.10 11.19
CA VAL A 337 -7.95 -16.39 10.62
C VAL A 337 -8.03 -17.43 11.72
N LEU A 338 -8.92 -18.40 11.51
CA LEU A 338 -9.18 -19.45 12.48
C LEU A 338 -7.97 -20.40 12.63
N ASP A 339 -7.92 -21.11 13.75
CA ASP A 339 -6.96 -22.19 13.96
C ASP A 339 -7.11 -23.31 12.93
N GLY A 340 -5.97 -23.87 12.53
CA GLY A 340 -5.87 -25.13 11.80
C GLY A 340 -5.92 -26.36 12.72
N LYS A 341 -5.63 -27.52 12.12
CA LYS A 341 -5.75 -28.82 12.82
C LYS A 341 -4.52 -29.14 13.68
N LEU A 342 -3.34 -28.72 13.24
CA LEU A 342 -2.06 -29.07 13.88
C LEU A 342 -1.70 -28.08 14.99
N PRO A 343 -0.90 -28.49 16.00
CA PRO A 343 -0.48 -27.59 17.08
C PRO A 343 0.23 -26.31 16.62
N ASN A 344 1.02 -26.37 15.55
CA ASN A 344 1.70 -25.21 14.97
C ASN A 344 0.81 -24.34 14.07
N GLN A 345 -0.47 -24.72 13.93
CA GLN A 345 -1.49 -23.97 13.17
C GLN A 345 -2.49 -23.33 14.12
N LYS A 346 -2.12 -23.11 15.38
CA LYS A 346 -3.00 -22.51 16.39
C LYS A 346 -2.41 -21.21 16.90
N LEU A 347 -3.27 -20.24 17.16
CA LEU A 347 -2.89 -19.02 17.84
C LEU A 347 -2.33 -19.37 19.24
N PRO A 348 -1.08 -19.00 19.58
CA PRO A 348 -0.53 -19.25 20.90
C PRO A 348 -1.29 -18.47 21.99
N PRO A 349 -1.21 -18.92 23.26
CA PRO A 349 -1.77 -18.14 24.36
C PRO A 349 -1.11 -16.76 24.44
N PRO A 350 -1.84 -15.73 24.92
CA PRO A 350 -1.28 -14.40 25.09
C PRO A 350 -0.13 -14.42 26.11
N PRO A 351 0.87 -13.54 25.96
CA PRO A 351 1.96 -13.45 26.91
C PRO A 351 1.45 -12.97 28.28
N SER A 352 2.16 -13.36 29.35
CA SER A 352 1.73 -13.10 30.74
C SER A 352 1.73 -11.61 31.12
N ASP A 353 2.43 -10.79 30.35
CA ASP A 353 2.58 -9.34 30.51
C ASP A 353 1.76 -8.55 29.49
N LEU A 354 0.74 -9.16 28.87
CA LEU A 354 -0.16 -8.47 27.93
C LEU A 354 -0.73 -7.18 28.58
N PRO A 355 -0.56 -6.01 27.94
CA PRO A 355 -1.10 -4.75 28.47
C PRO A 355 -2.62 -4.82 28.68
N LYS A 356 -3.09 -4.26 29.79
CA LYS A 356 -4.51 -4.20 30.11
C LYS A 356 -5.20 -3.13 29.25
N CYS A 357 -6.38 -3.46 28.73
CA CYS A 357 -7.27 -2.54 28.01
C CYS A 357 -8.01 -1.61 28.97
#